data_AF-A0A8C9ADX5-F1
#
_entry.id   AF-A0A8C9ADX5-F1
#
_cell.length_a   1.000
_cell.length_b   1.000
_cell.length_c   1.000
_cell.angle_alpha   90.00
_cell.angle_beta   90.00
_cell.angle_gamma   90.00
#
_symmetry.space_group_name_H-M   'P 1'
#
loop_
_entity.id
_entity.type
_entity.pdbx_description
1 polymer ?
#
loop_
_entity_poly.entity_id
_entity_poly.type
_entity_poly.pdbx_seq_one_letter_code
_entity_poly.pdbx_strand_id
1 'polypeptide(L)'
;VICLLPSPTSLGQLGMCLRAEPPCVADSGSHCRPVAQGPCDLEAPPRCGSSRAKELSALSSRGRRGLAARGPRAHSVSCVPVSATSPTVFPLSLPSAEHGELVVIGCLVQGFFPSEPLSVTWNQNGDSVTVINYPPIKADSNGLYTTTSQLTLPTNQCPAGKSLQCHVEHNSNFNKDVSVACINPPPSSSCCHPQLSLHPPALEDLLLGSDANLTCTLSGLVNPENASFTWQPSSGKKAELGEPVRDSCGCYSVSSVLPGCAEPWNSRQTFTCSATHPESKTTLTATIAKGSGDNFRPQVHLLPPPSEELALNELVTLTCLVRGFSPEQVLVRWLHGSQELPRGGYLTWPPQQEPGQGATTFAVTSVLRVTAESWKNGDNFSCVVGHEALPKAFTQKTIDRLAGKPTHVNVSVVMAEVDGVCY
;
A
#
# COMPACT_ATOMS: atom_id res chain seq x y z
N VAL A 1 -26.00 18.65 -38.58
CA VAL A 1 -25.82 19.78 -39.53
C VAL A 1 -25.02 20.86 -38.81
N ILE A 2 -23.99 21.34 -39.50
CA ILE A 2 -22.82 22.08 -39.02
C ILE A 2 -23.16 23.50 -38.51
N CYS A 3 -22.41 23.98 -37.51
CA CYS A 3 -21.85 25.34 -37.35
C CYS A 3 -20.99 25.35 -36.05
N LEU A 4 -19.69 25.07 -36.14
CA LEU A 4 -18.54 26.00 -36.27
C LEU A 4 -18.31 26.93 -35.05
N LEU A 5 -17.15 26.70 -34.42
CA LEU A 5 -16.49 27.51 -33.38
C LEU A 5 -16.21 28.95 -33.85
N PRO A 6 -15.96 29.86 -32.90
CA PRO A 6 -14.65 30.50 -32.89
C PRO A 6 -13.99 30.56 -31.49
N SER A 7 -12.66 30.49 -31.51
CA SER A 7 -11.74 30.69 -30.38
C SER A 7 -11.37 32.19 -30.21
N PRO A 8 -10.47 32.62 -29.30
CA PRO A 8 -10.81 33.51 -28.20
C PRO A 8 -10.16 34.91 -28.30
N THR A 9 -10.78 35.94 -27.69
CA THR A 9 -10.07 37.17 -27.34
C THR A 9 -10.72 37.90 -26.17
N SER A 10 -9.91 38.06 -25.11
CA SER A 10 -9.75 39.22 -24.23
C SER A 10 -10.91 39.75 -23.37
N LEU A 11 -10.61 39.73 -22.05
CA LEU A 11 -11.01 40.64 -20.98
C LEU A 11 -12.51 40.83 -20.64
N GLY A 12 -12.86 40.42 -19.42
CA GLY A 12 -13.74 41.20 -18.57
C GLY A 12 -14.99 40.51 -18.04
N GLN A 13 -14.92 40.17 -16.75
CA GLN A 13 -16.02 40.19 -15.76
C GLN A 13 -17.02 39.01 -15.63
N LEU A 14 -17.05 38.55 -14.36
CA LEU A 14 -18.19 38.12 -13.55
C LEU A 14 -18.86 36.76 -13.86
N GLY A 15 -18.39 35.75 -13.13
CA GLY A 15 -19.11 34.49 -12.93
C GLY A 15 -20.36 34.70 -12.06
N MET A 16 -21.49 34.16 -12.52
CA MET A 16 -22.67 33.90 -11.71
C MET A 16 -22.55 32.50 -11.10
N CYS A 17 -22.39 32.42 -9.78
CA CYS A 17 -22.69 31.20 -9.03
C CYS A 17 -24.10 31.32 -8.45
N LEU A 18 -25.05 30.59 -9.04
CA LEU A 18 -26.33 30.26 -8.42
C LEU A 18 -26.04 29.31 -7.25
N ARG A 19 -26.29 29.75 -6.02
CA ARG A 19 -26.29 28.88 -4.84
C ARG A 19 -27.75 28.54 -4.51
N ALA A 20 -28.10 27.27 -4.70
CA ALA A 20 -29.32 26.68 -4.18
C ALA A 20 -29.21 26.53 -2.66
N GLU A 21 -30.22 26.99 -1.93
CA GLU A 21 -30.36 26.82 -0.48
C GLU A 21 -30.77 25.38 -0.12
N PRO A 22 -30.31 24.82 1.02
CA PRO A 22 -30.98 23.73 1.71
C PRO A 22 -31.87 24.25 2.86
N PRO A 23 -32.87 23.45 3.32
CA PRO A 23 -34.08 23.97 3.94
C PRO A 23 -33.92 24.34 5.42
N CYS A 24 -34.56 25.45 5.82
CA CYS A 24 -34.80 25.79 7.22
C CYS A 24 -35.95 24.94 7.79
N VAL A 25 -35.71 24.35 8.96
CA VAL A 25 -36.77 23.88 9.87
C VAL A 25 -37.21 25.09 10.71
N ALA A 26 -38.50 25.40 10.69
CA ALA A 26 -39.10 26.46 11.49
C ALA A 26 -39.38 25.96 12.91
N ASP A 27 -39.04 26.76 13.93
CA ASP A 27 -39.91 26.88 15.10
C ASP A 27 -39.81 28.26 15.78
N SER A 28 -40.99 28.82 16.06
CA SER A 28 -41.32 29.92 16.99
C SER A 28 -40.63 31.30 16.88
N GLY A 29 -41.31 32.21 16.16
CA GLY A 29 -41.75 33.53 16.66
C GLY A 29 -40.73 34.58 17.12
N SER A 30 -40.39 35.53 16.24
CA SER A 30 -40.47 36.99 16.51
C SER A 30 -39.97 37.82 15.31
N HIS A 31 -40.64 38.95 15.07
CA HIS A 31 -40.45 39.88 13.96
C HIS A 31 -39.02 40.44 13.80
N CYS A 32 -38.53 40.54 12.56
CA CYS A 32 -37.42 41.43 12.19
C CYS A 32 -37.84 42.46 11.12
N ARG A 33 -37.70 43.76 11.44
CA ARG A 33 -37.77 44.90 10.51
C ARG A 33 -36.40 45.12 9.84
N PRO A 34 -36.33 45.73 8.64
CA PRO A 34 -35.09 45.87 7.88
C PRO A 34 -34.23 47.03 8.39
N VAL A 35 -32.90 46.82 8.46
CA VAL A 35 -31.89 47.88 8.62
C VAL A 35 -30.96 47.82 7.41
N ALA A 36 -30.74 48.97 6.78
CA ALA A 36 -29.97 49.17 5.56
C ALA A 36 -28.49 48.79 5.72
N GLN A 37 -27.91 48.16 4.68
CA GLN A 37 -26.49 47.83 4.56
C GLN A 37 -25.70 48.99 3.93
N GLY A 38 -24.64 49.43 4.61
CA GLY A 38 -23.52 50.14 4.00
C GLY A 38 -22.42 49.16 3.56
N PRO A 39 -21.44 49.59 2.73
CA PRO A 39 -20.49 48.69 2.08
C PRO A 39 -19.41 48.18 3.04
N CYS A 40 -19.04 46.90 2.93
CA CYS A 40 -17.88 46.32 3.61
C CYS A 40 -16.70 46.22 2.62
N ASP A 41 -15.59 46.87 2.97
CA ASP A 41 -14.30 46.79 2.29
C ASP A 41 -13.66 45.39 2.47
N LEU A 42 -13.00 44.92 1.41
CA LEU A 42 -12.20 43.70 1.37
C LEU A 42 -10.85 43.92 2.06
N GLU A 43 -10.63 43.28 3.21
CA GLU A 43 -9.30 43.19 3.85
C GLU A 43 -8.57 41.91 3.40
N ALA A 44 -7.31 42.06 2.97
CA ALA A 44 -6.41 41.00 2.51
C ALA A 44 -5.96 40.07 3.67
N PRO A 45 -5.56 38.80 3.39
CA PRO A 45 -5.09 37.90 4.44
C PRO A 45 -3.72 38.32 4.99
N PRO A 46 -3.45 38.15 6.30
CA PRO A 46 -2.20 38.60 6.89
C PRO A 46 -1.02 37.69 6.52
N ARG A 47 0.11 38.31 6.15
CA ARG A 47 1.41 37.65 6.04
C ARG A 47 1.95 37.34 7.45
N CYS A 48 2.27 36.08 7.75
CA CYS A 48 3.03 35.72 8.94
C CYS A 48 4.50 36.13 8.78
N GLY A 49 4.91 37.20 9.46
CA GLY A 49 6.31 37.60 9.62
C GLY A 49 6.99 36.82 10.76
N SER A 50 8.23 36.38 10.53
CA SER A 50 9.11 35.73 11.51
C SER A 50 9.41 36.67 12.69
N SER A 51 9.05 36.29 13.91
CA SER A 51 9.44 36.98 15.14
C SER A 51 10.79 36.46 15.64
N ARG A 52 11.84 37.30 15.53
CA ARG A 52 13.14 37.12 16.18
C ARG A 52 13.02 37.60 17.62
N ALA A 53 13.27 36.73 18.60
CA ALA A 53 13.26 37.07 20.01
C ALA A 53 14.28 38.20 20.30
N LYS A 54 13.82 39.28 20.93
CA LYS A 54 14.67 40.29 21.58
C LYS A 54 14.19 40.46 23.02
N GLU A 55 15.14 40.32 23.94
CA GLU A 55 15.02 40.60 25.37
C GLU A 55 14.38 41.96 25.64
N LEU A 56 13.48 42.00 26.62
CA LEU A 56 12.92 43.24 27.17
C LEU A 56 13.47 43.45 28.58
N SER A 57 14.40 44.40 28.69
CA SER A 57 14.71 45.11 29.92
C SER A 57 13.64 46.16 30.22
N ALA A 58 13.29 46.28 31.50
CA ALA A 58 12.25 47.14 32.05
C ALA A 58 12.46 48.65 31.81
N LEU A 59 11.35 49.40 31.69
CA LEU A 59 11.19 50.73 32.31
C LEU A 59 9.72 51.16 32.36
N SER A 60 9.37 51.74 33.50
CA SER A 60 8.06 52.23 33.95
C SER A 60 7.69 53.59 33.35
N SER A 61 6.42 53.81 33.00
CA SER A 61 5.74 55.08 33.29
C SER A 61 4.21 54.97 33.17
N ARG A 62 3.55 55.77 34.02
CA ARG A 62 2.12 55.86 34.33
C ARG A 62 1.28 56.46 33.19
N GLY A 63 0.00 56.09 33.10
CA GLY A 63 -1.01 57.03 32.60
C GLY A 63 -2.35 56.46 32.09
N ARG A 64 -3.40 56.78 32.84
CA ARG A 64 -4.83 56.92 32.45
C ARG A 64 -5.73 55.69 32.28
N ARG A 65 -6.74 55.69 33.15
CA ARG A 65 -8.00 54.93 33.08
C ARG A 65 -8.85 55.43 31.92
N GLY A 66 -9.30 54.51 31.07
CA GLY A 66 -10.43 54.66 30.16
C GLY A 66 -11.26 53.39 30.22
N LEU A 67 -12.56 53.53 30.53
CA LEU A 67 -13.51 52.42 30.50
C LEU A 67 -13.73 52.01 29.04
N ALA A 68 -13.46 50.74 28.71
CA ALA A 68 -13.82 50.14 27.43
C ALA A 68 -14.79 48.98 27.65
N ALA A 69 -15.89 49.03 26.89
CA ALA A 69 -17.01 48.10 26.95
C ALA A 69 -16.60 46.64 26.65
N ARG A 70 -17.25 45.70 27.33
CA ARG A 70 -17.13 44.26 27.08
C ARG A 70 -17.77 43.92 25.73
N GLY A 71 -16.95 43.73 24.69
CA GLY A 71 -17.33 43.01 23.48
C GLY A 71 -17.42 41.49 23.73
N PRO A 72 -18.12 40.73 22.86
CA PRO A 72 -18.26 39.29 23.02
C PRO A 72 -16.89 38.61 22.89
N ARG A 73 -16.67 37.57 23.70
CA ARG A 73 -15.42 36.80 23.70
C ARG A 73 -15.20 36.19 22.32
N ALA A 74 -14.18 36.68 21.60
CA ALA A 74 -13.62 35.96 20.49
C ALA A 74 -13.03 34.65 21.03
N HIS A 75 -13.55 33.51 20.57
CA HIS A 75 -12.86 32.24 20.74
C HIS A 75 -11.61 32.30 19.86
N SER A 76 -10.48 32.67 20.46
CA SER A 76 -9.18 32.51 19.83
C SER A 76 -8.93 31.02 19.66
N VAL A 77 -9.10 30.50 18.45
CA VAL A 77 -8.57 29.18 18.10
C VAL A 77 -7.05 29.33 18.11
N SER A 78 -6.42 28.87 19.19
CA SER A 78 -4.96 28.79 19.27
C SER A 78 -4.52 27.58 18.44
N CYS A 79 -4.04 27.84 17.22
CA CYS A 79 -3.35 26.82 16.44
C CYS A 79 -1.98 26.61 17.09
N VAL A 80 -1.78 25.46 17.71
CA VAL A 80 -0.43 25.05 18.16
C VAL A 80 0.37 24.72 16.90
N PRO A 81 1.50 25.40 16.62
CA PRO A 81 2.35 25.03 15.50
C PRO A 81 2.92 23.64 15.79
N VAL A 82 2.63 22.67 14.92
CA VAL A 82 3.27 21.36 14.97
C VAL A 82 4.73 21.54 14.57
N SER A 83 5.65 21.20 15.46
CA SER A 83 7.08 21.36 15.24
C SER A 83 7.55 20.51 14.07
N ALA A 84 8.37 21.09 13.18
CA ALA A 84 9.02 20.37 12.12
C ALA A 84 9.90 19.25 12.73
N THR A 85 9.76 18.04 12.19
CA THR A 85 10.50 16.86 12.64
C THR A 85 11.37 16.38 11.48
N SER A 86 12.67 16.25 11.73
CA SER A 86 13.64 15.81 10.73
C SER A 86 13.56 14.28 10.51
N PRO A 87 13.73 13.80 9.26
CA PRO A 87 13.66 12.37 8.98
C PRO A 87 14.83 11.58 9.54
N THR A 88 14.57 10.29 9.77
CA THR A 88 15.58 9.24 9.79
C THR A 88 15.64 8.56 8.42
N VAL A 89 16.84 8.36 7.90
CA VAL A 89 17.07 7.75 6.58
C VAL A 89 17.77 6.42 6.76
N PHE A 90 17.24 5.36 6.15
CA PHE A 90 17.76 4.00 6.22
C PHE A 90 18.08 3.48 4.81
N PRO A 91 19.23 2.80 4.63
CA PRO A 91 19.55 2.16 3.36
C PRO A 91 18.68 0.90 3.18
N LEU A 92 18.14 0.71 1.97
CA LEU A 92 17.44 -0.50 1.55
C LEU A 92 18.26 -1.20 0.47
N SER A 93 18.76 -2.38 0.78
CA SER A 93 19.48 -3.22 -0.18
C SER A 93 18.76 -4.56 -0.27
N LEU A 94 18.23 -4.90 -1.44
CA LEU A 94 17.57 -6.17 -1.69
C LEU A 94 18.42 -7.01 -2.66
N PRO A 95 18.56 -8.33 -2.44
CA PRO A 95 19.08 -9.20 -3.48
C PRO A 95 18.10 -9.20 -4.66
N SER A 96 18.59 -8.83 -5.85
CA SER A 96 17.76 -8.75 -7.05
C SER A 96 17.35 -10.14 -7.53
N ALA A 97 16.12 -10.27 -8.05
CA ALA A 97 15.59 -11.54 -8.54
C ALA A 97 16.31 -12.04 -9.79
N GLU A 98 16.26 -13.36 -9.93
CA GLU A 98 17.15 -14.29 -10.65
C GLU A 98 17.25 -14.15 -12.18
N HIS A 99 17.16 -12.96 -12.78
CA HIS A 99 17.46 -12.73 -14.21
C HIS A 99 17.95 -11.30 -14.53
N GLY A 100 18.22 -10.46 -13.52
CA GLY A 100 18.43 -9.04 -13.75
C GLY A 100 19.84 -8.67 -14.21
N GLU A 101 19.97 -8.18 -15.45
CA GLU A 101 21.02 -7.22 -15.83
C GLU A 101 21.00 -5.93 -14.97
N LEU A 102 19.98 -5.81 -14.11
CA LEU A 102 19.66 -4.66 -13.28
C LEU A 102 19.66 -5.04 -11.80
N VAL A 103 20.26 -4.17 -10.99
CA VAL A 103 20.26 -4.17 -9.53
C VAL A 103 19.23 -3.14 -9.04
N VAL A 104 18.48 -3.50 -8.00
CA VAL A 104 17.54 -2.58 -7.34
C VAL A 104 17.99 -2.31 -5.91
N ILE A 105 18.23 -1.04 -5.61
CA ILE A 105 18.51 -0.55 -4.25
C ILE A 105 17.56 0.60 -3.91
N GLY A 106 17.51 1.01 -2.66
CA GLY A 106 16.63 2.07 -2.23
C GLY A 106 17.07 2.75 -0.93
N CYS A 107 16.34 3.79 -0.53
CA CYS A 107 16.44 4.39 0.79
C CYS A 107 15.05 4.68 1.33
N LEU A 108 14.84 4.32 2.60
CA LEU A 108 13.63 4.60 3.37
C LEU A 108 13.85 5.90 4.16
N VAL A 109 12.97 6.87 3.99
CA VAL A 109 12.95 8.13 4.72
C VAL A 109 11.75 8.09 5.66
N GLN A 110 11.96 8.13 6.97
CA GLN A 110 10.93 7.89 7.97
C GLN A 110 10.87 9.02 9.00
N GLY A 111 9.69 9.27 9.56
CA GLY A 111 9.53 10.08 10.76
C GLY A 111 9.64 11.59 10.55
N PHE A 112 9.36 12.11 9.35
CA PHE A 112 9.49 13.54 9.04
C PHE A 112 8.16 14.30 9.05
N PHE A 113 8.19 15.60 9.31
CA PHE A 113 7.03 16.49 9.18
C PHE A 113 7.51 17.92 8.90
N PRO A 114 6.88 18.69 7.98
CA PRO A 114 5.74 18.37 7.10
C PRO A 114 6.08 17.39 5.95
N SER A 115 5.13 16.96 5.13
CA SER A 115 5.38 16.05 3.99
C SER A 115 6.21 16.67 2.87
N GLU A 116 6.18 18.00 2.73
CA GLU A 116 6.86 18.77 1.68
C GLU A 116 7.45 20.06 2.26
N PRO A 117 8.55 20.60 1.70
CA PRO A 117 9.34 20.07 0.60
C PRO A 117 10.26 18.91 1.01
N LEU A 118 10.22 17.82 0.23
CA LEU A 118 11.14 16.69 0.33
C LEU A 118 11.82 16.42 -1.02
N SER A 119 13.14 16.38 -1.04
CA SER A 119 13.93 15.99 -2.22
C SER A 119 14.75 14.75 -1.90
N VAL A 120 14.62 13.72 -2.74
CA VAL A 120 15.44 12.50 -2.66
C VAL A 120 16.11 12.29 -4.01
N THR A 121 17.43 12.29 -4.01
CA THR A 121 18.25 12.15 -5.23
C THR A 121 19.34 11.10 -5.04
N TRP A 122 19.85 10.56 -6.15
CA TRP A 122 20.93 9.58 -6.14
C TRP A 122 22.15 10.15 -6.86
N ASN A 123 23.34 9.72 -6.43
CA ASN A 123 24.61 10.12 -7.06
C ASN A 123 24.92 9.39 -8.38
N GLN A 124 23.95 8.66 -8.95
CA GLN A 124 24.10 7.87 -10.18
C GLN A 124 23.08 8.35 -11.22
N ASN A 125 23.55 8.78 -12.39
CA ASN A 125 22.73 9.26 -13.50
C ASN A 125 23.19 8.61 -14.81
N GLY A 126 22.24 8.20 -15.67
CA GLY A 126 22.53 7.64 -17.00
C GLY A 126 21.29 7.10 -17.71
N ASP A 127 21.37 6.87 -19.02
CA ASP A 127 20.22 6.48 -19.87
C ASP A 127 19.57 5.13 -19.51
N SER A 128 20.26 4.29 -18.74
CA SER A 128 19.78 2.97 -18.28
C SER A 128 19.52 2.92 -16.77
N VAL A 129 19.52 4.07 -16.08
CA VAL A 129 19.29 4.19 -14.64
C VAL A 129 17.90 4.79 -14.41
N THR A 130 17.07 4.13 -13.60
CA THR A 130 15.74 4.62 -13.25
C THR A 130 15.64 4.90 -11.76
N VAL A 131 15.23 6.12 -11.41
CA VAL A 131 14.94 6.53 -10.04
C VAL A 131 13.43 6.70 -9.89
N ILE A 132 12.85 6.02 -8.92
CA ILE A 132 11.44 6.12 -8.57
C ILE A 132 11.34 6.62 -7.12
N ASN A 133 10.86 7.84 -6.95
CA ASN A 133 10.54 8.40 -5.64
C ASN A 133 9.05 8.15 -5.37
N TYR A 134 8.75 7.35 -4.35
CA TYR A 134 7.37 7.13 -3.94
C TYR A 134 6.85 8.35 -3.15
N PRO A 135 5.53 8.62 -3.15
CA PRO A 135 4.98 9.75 -2.41
C PRO A 135 5.01 9.51 -0.88
N PRO A 136 5.22 10.55 -0.04
CA PRO A 136 5.14 10.44 1.41
C PRO A 136 3.78 9.98 1.94
N ILE A 137 3.81 9.01 2.86
CA ILE A 137 2.64 8.44 3.54
C ILE A 137 2.73 8.77 5.03
N LYS A 138 1.62 9.23 5.61
CA LYS A 138 1.56 9.55 7.04
C LYS A 138 1.51 8.27 7.87
N ALA A 139 2.44 8.09 8.81
CA ALA A 139 2.47 7.00 9.79
C ALA A 139 1.52 7.31 10.96
N ASP A 140 0.58 6.39 11.22
CA ASP A 140 -0.68 6.64 11.92
C ASP A 140 -0.60 7.09 13.39
N SER A 141 0.54 6.93 14.08
CA SER A 141 0.62 7.18 15.53
C SER A 141 1.09 8.59 15.91
N ASN A 142 1.97 9.21 15.14
CA ASN A 142 2.68 10.45 15.55
C ASN A 142 2.46 11.63 14.59
N GLY A 143 1.67 11.43 13.53
CA GLY A 143 1.44 12.45 12.50
C GLY A 143 2.65 12.75 11.60
N LEU A 144 3.67 11.89 11.65
CA LEU A 144 4.90 11.96 10.86
C LEU A 144 4.73 11.20 9.54
N TYR A 145 5.55 11.52 8.54
CA TYR A 145 5.53 10.93 7.21
C TYR A 145 6.69 9.98 6.99
N THR A 146 6.49 9.04 6.07
CA THR A 146 7.46 8.05 5.61
C THR A 146 7.39 7.96 4.08
N THR A 147 8.53 7.86 3.41
CA THR A 147 8.59 7.59 1.97
C THR A 147 9.79 6.69 1.65
N THR A 148 9.83 6.16 0.42
CA THR A 148 10.94 5.39 -0.10
C THR A 148 11.36 5.95 -1.46
N SER A 149 12.66 5.93 -1.73
CA SER A 149 13.20 6.11 -3.08
C SER A 149 13.86 4.82 -3.53
N GLN A 150 13.60 4.42 -4.78
CA GLN A 150 14.16 3.24 -5.42
C GLN A 150 15.06 3.68 -6.57
N LEU A 151 16.25 3.09 -6.65
CA LEU A 151 17.18 3.20 -7.76
C LEU A 151 17.33 1.82 -8.41
N THR A 152 17.10 1.77 -9.72
CA THR A 152 17.32 0.60 -10.55
C THR A 152 18.37 0.93 -11.59
N LEU A 153 19.43 0.12 -11.64
CA LEU A 153 20.60 0.39 -12.47
C LEU A 153 21.26 -0.91 -12.95
N PRO A 154 22.04 -0.90 -14.03
CA PRO A 154 22.74 -2.09 -14.49
C PRO A 154 23.78 -2.64 -13.49
N THR A 155 23.98 -3.96 -13.46
CA THR A 155 24.88 -4.65 -12.51
C THR A 155 26.34 -4.17 -12.61
N ASN A 156 26.81 -3.81 -13.80
CA ASN A 156 28.14 -3.25 -14.01
C ASN A 156 28.32 -1.86 -13.37
N GLN A 157 27.22 -1.15 -13.10
CA GLN A 157 27.21 0.16 -12.46
C GLN A 157 27.06 0.08 -10.92
N CYS A 158 26.80 -1.10 -10.35
CA CYS A 158 26.71 -1.34 -8.90
C CYS A 158 27.57 -2.55 -8.45
N PRO A 159 28.92 -2.53 -8.55
CA PRO A 159 29.74 -3.68 -8.20
C PRO A 159 29.75 -3.99 -6.69
N ALA A 160 29.86 -5.27 -6.33
CA ALA A 160 29.91 -5.76 -4.95
C ALA A 160 30.96 -5.00 -4.11
N GLY A 161 30.56 -4.51 -2.93
CA GLY A 161 31.45 -3.77 -2.04
C GLY A 161 31.57 -2.27 -2.34
N LYS A 162 30.96 -1.78 -3.42
CA LYS A 162 30.68 -0.34 -3.58
C LYS A 162 29.35 0.04 -2.94
N SER A 163 29.22 1.32 -2.60
CA SER A 163 27.97 1.92 -2.15
C SER A 163 27.62 3.12 -3.02
N LEU A 164 26.32 3.32 -3.24
CA LEU A 164 25.76 4.51 -3.88
C LEU A 164 25.14 5.40 -2.81
N GLN A 165 25.11 6.71 -3.06
CA GLN A 165 24.58 7.68 -2.11
C GLN A 165 23.15 8.04 -2.47
N CYS A 166 22.24 7.84 -1.51
CA CYS A 166 20.93 8.46 -1.51
C CYS A 166 21.02 9.76 -0.69
N HIS A 167 20.80 10.87 -1.36
CA HIS A 167 20.80 12.22 -0.79
C HIS A 167 19.37 12.64 -0.47
N VAL A 168 19.11 12.97 0.80
CA VAL A 168 17.78 13.37 1.29
C VAL A 168 17.84 14.77 1.86
N GLU A 169 17.04 15.67 1.30
CA GLU A 169 16.81 17.02 1.80
C GLU A 169 15.36 17.16 2.24
N HIS A 170 15.15 17.62 3.48
CA HIS A 170 13.82 17.83 4.03
C HIS A 170 13.76 19.18 4.70
N ASN A 171 12.99 20.10 4.12
CA ASN A 171 13.04 21.53 4.45
C ASN A 171 14.47 22.11 4.40
N SER A 172 14.66 23.32 4.92
CA SER A 172 16.00 23.95 5.03
C SER A 172 16.85 23.41 6.19
N ASN A 173 16.32 22.51 7.00
CA ASN A 173 16.91 22.13 8.29
C ASN A 173 17.47 20.69 8.34
N PHE A 174 17.26 19.90 7.29
CA PHE A 174 17.78 18.54 7.22
C PHE A 174 18.35 18.24 5.85
N ASN A 175 19.61 17.81 5.84
CA ASN A 175 20.31 17.31 4.67
C ASN A 175 21.17 16.13 5.14
N LYS A 176 20.99 14.96 4.53
CA LYS A 176 21.76 13.76 4.88
C LYS A 176 21.98 12.85 3.67
N ASP A 177 23.22 12.42 3.50
CA ASP A 177 23.60 11.33 2.62
C ASP A 177 23.59 10.00 3.36
N VAL A 178 22.99 8.98 2.74
CA VAL A 178 23.04 7.60 3.20
C VAL A 178 23.66 6.72 2.12
N SER A 179 24.73 6.02 2.51
CA SER A 179 25.40 5.05 1.67
C SER A 179 24.63 3.74 1.65
N VAL A 180 24.14 3.36 0.47
CA VAL A 180 23.41 2.13 0.21
C VAL A 180 24.34 1.15 -0.49
N ALA A 181 24.60 0.01 0.14
CA ALA A 181 25.53 -0.98 -0.40
C ALA A 181 24.95 -1.68 -1.64
N CYS A 182 25.76 -1.82 -2.68
CA CYS A 182 25.48 -2.70 -3.80
C CYS A 182 25.64 -4.16 -3.33
N ILE A 183 24.52 -4.83 -3.08
CA ILE A 183 24.51 -6.28 -2.90
C ILE A 183 24.37 -6.89 -4.30
N ASN A 184 25.49 -7.16 -4.95
CA ASN A 184 25.44 -8.08 -6.08
C ASN A 184 25.21 -9.49 -5.54
N PRO A 185 24.44 -10.34 -6.27
CA PRO A 185 24.56 -11.77 -6.06
C PRO A 185 26.06 -12.14 -6.18
N PRO A 186 26.58 -12.99 -5.28
CA PRO A 186 28.00 -13.32 -5.25
C PRO A 186 28.48 -13.80 -6.63
N PRO A 187 29.73 -13.46 -7.05
CA PRO A 187 30.29 -13.99 -8.28
C PRO A 187 30.22 -15.53 -8.23
N SER A 188 29.79 -16.11 -9.34
CA SER A 188 29.55 -17.54 -9.53
C SER A 188 30.80 -18.38 -9.24
N SER A 189 31.01 -18.69 -7.98
CA SER A 189 31.82 -19.81 -7.52
C SER A 189 30.86 -20.81 -6.90
N SER A 190 30.52 -21.84 -7.69
CA SER A 190 29.59 -22.95 -7.39
C SER A 190 28.21 -22.53 -6.84
N CYS A 191 27.35 -21.95 -7.69
CA CYS A 191 25.98 -21.57 -7.32
C CYS A 191 25.02 -22.75 -7.13
N CYS A 192 25.29 -23.90 -7.76
CA CYS A 192 24.38 -25.03 -7.73
C CYS A 192 24.59 -25.85 -6.45
N HIS A 193 23.99 -25.38 -5.36
CA HIS A 193 23.85 -26.16 -4.13
C HIS A 193 22.41 -26.68 -4.04
N PRO A 194 22.20 -28.01 -4.08
CA PRO A 194 20.87 -28.59 -3.98
C PRO A 194 20.13 -28.15 -2.72
N GLN A 195 19.01 -27.45 -2.88
CA GLN A 195 18.14 -27.02 -1.78
C GLN A 195 16.69 -27.37 -2.07
N LEU A 196 16.03 -27.95 -1.07
CA LEU A 196 14.62 -28.32 -1.14
C LEU A 196 13.76 -27.26 -0.45
N SER A 197 12.77 -26.71 -1.17
CA SER A 197 11.73 -25.85 -0.62
C SER A 197 10.36 -26.49 -0.78
N LEU A 198 9.50 -26.29 0.20
CA LEU A 198 8.14 -26.81 0.20
C LEU A 198 7.17 -25.66 0.44
N HIS A 199 6.25 -25.45 -0.50
CA HIS A 199 5.36 -24.30 -0.55
C HIS A 199 3.91 -24.72 -0.25
N PRO A 200 3.18 -23.93 0.56
CA PRO A 200 1.77 -24.19 0.86
C PRO A 200 0.91 -24.01 -0.39
N PRO A 201 -0.34 -24.51 -0.39
CA PRO A 201 -1.26 -24.26 -1.47
C PRO A 201 -1.57 -22.76 -1.60
N ALA A 202 -1.84 -22.30 -2.81
CA ALA A 202 -2.23 -20.92 -3.04
C ALA A 202 -3.51 -20.62 -2.25
N LEU A 203 -3.52 -19.48 -1.54
CA LEU A 203 -4.66 -19.08 -0.72
C LEU A 203 -5.94 -18.98 -1.56
N GLU A 204 -5.83 -18.49 -2.79
CA GLU A 204 -6.96 -18.39 -3.71
C GLU A 204 -7.62 -19.74 -3.99
N ASP A 205 -6.83 -20.76 -4.32
CA ASP A 205 -7.33 -22.10 -4.62
C ASP A 205 -8.04 -22.72 -3.41
N LEU A 206 -7.50 -22.50 -2.21
CA LEU A 206 -8.08 -22.92 -0.93
C LEU A 206 -9.42 -22.22 -0.65
N LEU A 207 -9.54 -20.93 -0.98
CA LEU A 207 -10.76 -20.14 -0.74
C LEU A 207 -11.86 -20.46 -1.76
N LEU A 208 -11.50 -20.86 -2.98
CA LEU A 208 -12.46 -21.20 -4.05
C LEU A 208 -12.95 -22.65 -3.99
N GLY A 209 -12.49 -23.46 -3.03
CA GLY A 209 -12.85 -24.88 -2.94
C GLY A 209 -12.34 -25.71 -4.13
N SER A 210 -11.31 -25.21 -4.81
CA SER A 210 -10.67 -25.90 -5.93
C SER A 210 -9.66 -26.95 -5.45
N ASP A 211 -9.16 -27.77 -6.37
CA ASP A 211 -8.05 -28.71 -6.11
C ASP A 211 -6.77 -27.91 -5.79
N ALA A 212 -6.58 -27.58 -4.51
CA ALA A 212 -5.40 -26.86 -4.04
C ALA A 212 -4.19 -27.80 -3.97
N ASN A 213 -3.02 -27.29 -4.38
CA ASN A 213 -1.84 -28.11 -4.65
C ASN A 213 -0.67 -27.73 -3.72
N LEU A 214 0.06 -28.73 -3.22
CA LEU A 214 1.35 -28.48 -2.58
C LEU A 214 2.46 -28.54 -3.63
N THR A 215 3.44 -27.63 -3.54
CA THR A 215 4.57 -27.59 -4.48
C THR A 215 5.87 -27.77 -3.74
N CYS A 216 6.64 -28.78 -4.13
CA CYS A 216 7.96 -29.07 -3.59
C CYS A 216 9.02 -28.85 -4.67
N THR A 217 9.92 -27.91 -4.46
CA THR A 217 10.90 -27.48 -5.45
C THR A 217 12.30 -27.84 -4.99
N LEU A 218 13.00 -28.66 -5.78
CA LEU A 218 14.43 -28.93 -5.63
C LEU A 218 15.19 -27.98 -6.56
N SER A 219 15.91 -27.03 -5.98
CA SER A 219 16.66 -25.97 -6.67
C SER A 219 18.17 -26.19 -6.58
N GLY A 220 18.95 -25.48 -7.40
CA GLY A 220 20.41 -25.51 -7.34
C GLY A 220 21.04 -26.78 -7.93
N LEU A 221 20.45 -27.35 -8.98
CA LEU A 221 20.96 -28.53 -9.68
C LEU A 221 21.81 -28.15 -10.90
N VAL A 222 22.89 -28.86 -11.19
CA VAL A 222 23.63 -28.70 -12.45
C VAL A 222 22.93 -29.42 -13.59
N ASN A 223 22.39 -30.62 -13.32
CA ASN A 223 21.57 -31.41 -14.23
C ASN A 223 20.17 -31.59 -13.64
N PRO A 224 19.08 -31.34 -14.39
CA PRO A 224 17.71 -31.55 -13.90
C PRO A 224 17.27 -33.03 -13.87
N GLU A 225 18.00 -33.93 -14.52
CA GLU A 225 17.61 -35.33 -14.67
C GLU A 225 17.85 -36.16 -13.40
N ASN A 226 17.06 -37.23 -13.23
CA ASN A 226 17.15 -38.16 -12.09
C ASN A 226 16.78 -37.55 -10.73
N ALA A 227 16.08 -36.42 -10.72
CA ALA A 227 15.38 -35.95 -9.53
C ALA A 227 14.18 -36.86 -9.24
N SER A 228 14.11 -37.39 -8.03
CA SER A 228 12.95 -38.16 -7.59
C SER A 228 12.37 -37.58 -6.31
N PHE A 229 11.03 -37.52 -6.25
CA PHE A 229 10.28 -36.93 -5.16
C PHE A 229 9.37 -37.98 -4.54
N THR A 230 9.28 -37.96 -3.21
CA THR A 230 8.36 -38.80 -2.44
C THR A 230 7.58 -37.95 -1.47
N TRP A 231 6.27 -38.17 -1.41
CA TRP A 231 5.34 -37.43 -0.57
C TRP A 231 4.80 -38.31 0.55
N GLN A 232 4.71 -37.76 1.75
CA GLN A 232 4.07 -38.39 2.91
C GLN A 232 3.18 -37.37 3.62
N PRO A 233 1.86 -37.62 3.76
CA PRO A 233 1.09 -38.71 3.18
C PRO A 233 0.90 -38.56 1.66
N SER A 234 0.61 -39.66 0.96
CA SER A 234 0.17 -39.59 -0.44
C SER A 234 -1.28 -39.11 -0.48
N SER A 235 -1.60 -38.08 -1.26
CA SER A 235 -2.94 -37.48 -1.32
C SER A 235 -3.97 -38.33 -2.09
N GLY A 236 -3.68 -39.61 -2.36
CA GLY A 236 -4.48 -40.49 -3.23
C GLY A 236 -4.40 -40.13 -4.73
N LYS A 237 -4.02 -38.90 -5.09
CA LYS A 237 -3.71 -38.46 -6.45
C LYS A 237 -2.21 -38.61 -6.75
N LYS A 238 -1.87 -38.83 -8.02
CA LYS A 238 -0.48 -38.96 -8.46
C LYS A 238 0.16 -37.57 -8.49
N ALA A 239 1.35 -37.42 -7.87
CA ALA A 239 2.13 -36.20 -7.96
C ALA A 239 2.64 -35.99 -9.39
N GLU A 240 2.58 -34.76 -9.86
CA GLU A 240 3.02 -34.35 -11.19
C GLU A 240 4.39 -33.69 -11.11
N LEU A 241 5.27 -33.99 -12.05
CA LEU A 241 6.57 -33.34 -12.15
C LEU A 241 6.43 -32.14 -13.10
N GLY A 242 6.81 -30.96 -12.63
CA GLY A 242 6.91 -29.78 -13.47
C GLY A 242 8.12 -29.87 -14.41
N GLU A 243 8.07 -29.09 -15.50
CA GLU A 243 9.21 -28.96 -16.39
C GLU A 243 10.41 -28.30 -15.66
N PRO A 244 11.65 -28.72 -15.94
CA PRO A 244 12.82 -28.09 -15.33
C PRO A 244 12.94 -26.61 -15.70
N VAL A 245 13.03 -25.75 -14.70
CA VAL A 245 13.21 -24.32 -14.88
C VAL A 245 14.66 -23.95 -14.58
N ARG A 246 15.30 -23.21 -15.49
CA ARG A 246 16.67 -22.72 -15.30
C ARG A 246 16.67 -21.33 -14.68
N ASP A 247 17.49 -21.14 -13.65
CA ASP A 247 17.71 -19.85 -12.99
C ASP A 247 18.80 -19.00 -13.70
N SER A 248 18.98 -17.74 -13.30
CA SER A 248 20.08 -16.88 -13.82
C SER A 248 21.46 -17.46 -13.59
N CYS A 249 21.64 -18.26 -12.53
CA CYS A 249 22.93 -18.84 -12.17
C CYS A 249 23.29 -20.01 -13.10
N GLY A 250 22.37 -20.41 -13.98
CA GLY A 250 22.51 -21.53 -14.90
C GLY A 250 22.14 -22.88 -14.27
N CYS A 251 21.77 -22.89 -13.00
CA CYS A 251 21.30 -24.09 -12.31
C CYS A 251 19.84 -24.34 -12.65
N TYR A 252 19.43 -25.58 -12.44
CA TYR A 252 18.07 -26.04 -12.68
C TYR A 252 17.33 -26.21 -11.37
N SER A 253 16.03 -26.00 -11.47
CA SER A 253 15.05 -26.37 -10.47
C SER A 253 14.02 -27.32 -11.06
N VAL A 254 13.63 -28.32 -10.28
CA VAL A 254 12.59 -29.28 -10.63
C VAL A 254 11.56 -29.23 -9.52
N SER A 255 10.28 -29.12 -9.89
CA SER A 255 9.19 -29.06 -8.92
C SER A 255 8.31 -30.30 -9.03
N SER A 256 7.90 -30.85 -7.90
CA SER A 256 6.82 -31.83 -7.81
C SER A 256 5.58 -31.15 -7.23
N VAL A 257 4.45 -31.32 -7.90
CA VAL A 257 3.15 -30.76 -7.51
C VAL A 257 2.26 -31.91 -7.04
N LEU A 258 1.81 -31.85 -5.79
CA LEU A 258 0.88 -32.81 -5.21
C LEU A 258 -0.53 -32.22 -5.23
N PRO A 259 -1.46 -32.72 -6.07
CA PRO A 259 -2.81 -32.20 -6.16
C PRO A 259 -3.74 -32.77 -5.08
N GLY A 260 -4.87 -32.10 -4.86
CA GLY A 260 -5.93 -32.56 -3.95
C GLY A 260 -5.59 -32.38 -2.47
N CYS A 261 -4.81 -31.37 -2.12
CA CYS A 261 -4.35 -31.12 -0.76
C CYS A 261 -5.27 -30.18 0.04
N ALA A 262 -6.37 -29.67 -0.52
CA ALA A 262 -7.21 -28.67 0.12
C ALA A 262 -7.80 -29.10 1.49
N GLU A 263 -8.59 -30.18 1.54
CA GLU A 263 -9.23 -30.63 2.79
C GLU A 263 -8.21 -31.10 3.84
N PRO A 264 -7.20 -31.91 3.50
CA PRO A 264 -6.26 -32.38 4.51
C PRO A 264 -5.35 -31.25 5.02
N TRP A 265 -5.00 -30.28 4.17
CA TRP A 265 -4.32 -29.05 4.59
C TRP A 265 -5.15 -28.26 5.61
N ASN A 266 -6.45 -28.08 5.34
CA ASN A 266 -7.36 -27.37 6.25
C ASN A 266 -7.59 -28.13 7.56
N SER A 267 -7.49 -29.46 7.53
CA SER A 267 -7.50 -30.33 8.72
C SER A 267 -6.17 -30.36 9.47
N ARG A 268 -5.22 -29.49 9.09
CA ARG A 268 -3.89 -29.36 9.71
C ARG A 268 -3.05 -30.63 9.60
N GLN A 269 -3.23 -31.38 8.52
CA GLN A 269 -2.37 -32.50 8.20
C GLN A 269 -0.96 -32.00 7.85
N THR A 270 0.04 -32.67 8.40
CA THR A 270 1.45 -32.41 8.10
C THR A 270 1.85 -33.16 6.84
N PHE A 271 2.49 -32.44 5.92
CA PHE A 271 3.02 -32.98 4.68
C PHE A 271 4.53 -32.92 4.69
N THR A 272 5.16 -34.01 4.29
CA THR A 272 6.59 -34.14 4.13
C THR A 272 6.88 -34.49 2.68
N CYS A 273 7.73 -33.67 2.05
CA CYS A 273 8.31 -33.95 0.75
C CYS A 273 9.77 -34.33 0.96
N SER A 274 10.19 -35.46 0.39
CA SER A 274 11.59 -35.84 0.30
C SER A 274 12.02 -35.89 -1.15
N ALA A 275 13.19 -35.35 -1.46
CA ALA A 275 13.77 -35.36 -2.78
C ALA A 275 15.16 -36.00 -2.77
N THR A 276 15.45 -36.83 -3.76
CA THR A 276 16.78 -37.41 -3.97
C THR A 276 17.31 -37.03 -5.34
N HIS A 277 18.61 -36.74 -5.38
CA HIS A 277 19.32 -36.39 -6.61
C HIS A 277 20.79 -36.84 -6.52
N PRO A 278 21.45 -37.25 -7.62
CA PRO A 278 22.86 -37.62 -7.61
C PRO A 278 23.79 -36.54 -7.02
N GLU A 279 23.44 -35.27 -7.22
CA GLU A 279 24.25 -34.13 -6.75
C GLU A 279 24.04 -33.81 -5.26
N SER A 280 22.91 -34.23 -4.65
CA SER A 280 22.62 -33.87 -3.25
C SER A 280 23.34 -34.75 -2.24
N LYS A 281 23.98 -35.86 -2.67
CA LYS A 281 24.66 -36.90 -1.86
C LYS A 281 23.80 -37.59 -0.80
N THR A 282 22.77 -36.92 -0.27
CA THR A 282 21.78 -37.37 0.71
C THR A 282 20.38 -36.98 0.27
N THR A 283 19.38 -37.66 0.83
CA THR A 283 17.97 -37.30 0.66
C THR A 283 17.66 -36.01 1.40
N LEU A 284 17.18 -34.99 0.69
CA LEU A 284 16.68 -33.76 1.28
C LEU A 284 15.22 -33.94 1.68
N THR A 285 14.82 -33.39 2.82
CA THR A 285 13.44 -33.52 3.33
C THR A 285 12.95 -32.18 3.85
N ALA A 286 11.75 -31.80 3.46
CA ALA A 286 11.06 -30.60 3.90
C ALA A 286 9.66 -30.97 4.40
N THR A 287 9.22 -30.32 5.47
CA THR A 287 7.93 -30.58 6.10
C THR A 287 7.17 -29.28 6.25
N ILE A 288 5.87 -29.32 5.95
CA ILE A 288 4.96 -28.19 6.05
C ILE A 288 3.65 -28.63 6.69
N ALA A 289 3.08 -27.75 7.51
CA ALA A 289 1.74 -27.91 8.04
C ALA A 289 1.09 -26.53 8.16
N LYS A 290 -0.23 -26.50 8.13
CA LYS A 290 -0.99 -25.29 8.42
C LYS A 290 -0.72 -24.85 9.86
N GLY A 291 -0.42 -23.56 10.05
CA GLY A 291 -0.14 -22.99 11.37
C GLY A 291 -1.30 -23.16 12.35
N SER A 292 -0.97 -23.32 13.64
CA SER A 292 -1.96 -23.36 14.72
C SER A 292 -2.18 -21.96 15.29
N GLY A 293 -3.38 -21.41 15.12
CA GLY A 293 -3.80 -20.16 15.72
C GLY A 293 -5.31 -20.07 15.81
N ASP A 294 -5.77 -19.07 16.56
CA ASP A 294 -7.16 -18.66 16.55
C ASP A 294 -7.47 -17.93 15.24
N ASN A 295 -8.63 -18.25 14.66
CA ASN A 295 -9.07 -17.67 13.40
C ASN A 295 -9.90 -16.42 13.70
N PHE A 296 -9.38 -15.25 13.34
CA PHE A 296 -10.08 -13.98 13.50
C PHE A 296 -10.52 -13.44 12.13
N ARG A 297 -11.75 -12.94 12.07
CA ARG A 297 -12.34 -12.42 10.83
C ARG A 297 -11.82 -11.03 10.51
N PRO A 298 -11.46 -10.76 9.24
CA PRO A 298 -11.05 -9.42 8.84
C PRO A 298 -12.19 -8.42 8.96
N GLN A 299 -11.86 -7.25 9.48
CA GLN A 299 -12.67 -6.04 9.42
C GLN A 299 -12.18 -5.21 8.23
N VAL A 300 -13.07 -5.01 7.26
CA VAL A 300 -12.73 -4.29 6.02
C VAL A 300 -13.31 -2.88 6.05
N HIS A 301 -12.41 -1.90 5.97
CA HIS A 301 -12.71 -0.48 5.94
C HIS A 301 -12.26 0.09 4.60
N LEU A 302 -13.22 0.59 3.82
CA LEU A 302 -12.94 1.27 2.56
C LEU A 302 -13.07 2.77 2.77
N LEU A 303 -11.96 3.49 2.62
CA LEU A 303 -11.84 4.90 2.92
C LEU A 303 -11.92 5.74 1.63
N PRO A 304 -12.68 6.85 1.64
CA PRO A 304 -12.76 7.76 0.51
C PRO A 304 -11.46 8.54 0.31
N PRO A 305 -11.31 9.23 -0.83
CA PRO A 305 -10.15 10.08 -1.06
C PRO A 305 -10.05 11.22 -0.06
N PRO A 306 -8.81 11.62 0.31
CA PRO A 306 -8.60 12.81 1.13
C PRO A 306 -9.14 14.07 0.43
N SER A 307 -9.62 15.03 1.21
CA SER A 307 -10.27 16.23 0.68
C SER A 307 -9.31 17.10 -0.15
N GLU A 308 -8.02 17.03 0.16
CA GLU A 308 -6.93 17.72 -0.52
C GLU A 308 -6.77 17.23 -1.96
N GLU A 309 -6.83 15.91 -2.22
CA GLU A 309 -6.75 15.35 -3.58
C GLU A 309 -7.99 15.68 -4.40
N LEU A 310 -9.16 15.70 -3.77
CA LEU A 310 -10.42 16.10 -4.42
C LEU A 310 -10.38 17.56 -4.90
N ALA A 311 -9.63 18.42 -4.21
CA ALA A 311 -9.42 19.81 -4.61
C ALA A 311 -8.46 19.96 -5.79
N LEU A 312 -7.45 19.08 -5.90
CA LEU A 312 -6.49 19.07 -7.01
C LEU A 312 -7.11 18.59 -8.33
N ASN A 313 -8.14 17.74 -8.26
CA ASN A 313 -8.93 17.31 -9.42
C ASN A 313 -8.15 16.58 -10.54
N GLU A 314 -7.10 15.82 -10.18
CA GLU A 314 -6.33 15.02 -11.13
C GLU A 314 -6.53 13.52 -10.88
N LEU A 315 -5.92 13.01 -9.81
CA LEU A 315 -6.05 11.64 -9.34
C LEU A 315 -6.56 11.65 -7.90
N VAL A 316 -7.31 10.62 -7.56
CA VAL A 316 -7.82 10.39 -6.20
C VAL A 316 -7.44 9.00 -5.73
N THR A 317 -7.21 8.89 -4.43
CA THR A 317 -6.69 7.69 -3.78
C THR A 317 -7.77 7.02 -2.93
N LEU A 318 -8.07 5.76 -3.20
CA LEU A 318 -8.97 4.93 -2.41
C LEU A 318 -8.14 3.95 -1.57
N THR A 319 -8.48 3.83 -0.29
CA THR A 319 -7.72 3.00 0.66
C THR A 319 -8.60 1.91 1.25
N CYS A 320 -8.22 0.65 1.04
CA CYS A 320 -8.81 -0.51 1.70
C CYS A 320 -7.93 -0.96 2.86
N LEU A 321 -8.40 -0.72 4.08
CA LEU A 321 -7.76 -1.15 5.32
C LEU A 321 -8.47 -2.41 5.84
N VAL A 322 -7.73 -3.51 5.91
CA VAL A 322 -8.20 -4.81 6.42
C VAL A 322 -7.50 -5.06 7.74
N ARG A 323 -8.23 -5.30 8.82
CA ARG A 323 -7.66 -5.39 10.18
C ARG A 323 -8.25 -6.53 11.01
N GLY A 324 -7.58 -6.89 12.09
CA GLY A 324 -8.07 -7.81 13.10
C GLY A 324 -8.22 -9.25 12.62
N PHE A 325 -7.50 -9.64 11.57
CA PHE A 325 -7.59 -10.99 11.01
C PHE A 325 -6.45 -11.88 11.46
N SER A 326 -6.69 -13.18 11.46
CA SER A 326 -5.71 -14.24 11.68
C SER A 326 -6.25 -15.50 11.03
N PRO A 327 -5.44 -16.29 10.31
CA PRO A 327 -3.98 -16.19 10.15
C PRO A 327 -3.52 -15.04 9.23
N GLU A 328 -2.20 -14.88 9.06
CA GLU A 328 -1.58 -13.78 8.28
C GLU A 328 -1.99 -13.77 6.79
N GLN A 329 -2.31 -14.92 6.21
CA GLN A 329 -2.58 -15.04 4.78
C GLN A 329 -3.93 -14.43 4.40
N VAL A 330 -3.90 -13.39 3.56
CA VAL A 330 -5.08 -12.66 3.08
C VAL A 330 -4.94 -12.33 1.59
N LEU A 331 -6.05 -12.39 0.85
CA LEU A 331 -6.13 -12.00 -0.55
C LEU A 331 -6.86 -10.66 -0.65
N VAL A 332 -6.29 -9.69 -1.35
CA VAL A 332 -6.91 -8.39 -1.61
C VAL A 332 -6.96 -8.10 -3.10
N ARG A 333 -8.14 -7.78 -3.60
CA ARG A 333 -8.41 -7.45 -5.01
C ARG A 333 -9.26 -6.20 -5.12
N TRP A 334 -9.16 -5.52 -6.25
CA TRP A 334 -9.99 -4.37 -6.57
C TRP A 334 -10.86 -4.62 -7.79
N LEU A 335 -12.10 -4.16 -7.73
CA LEU A 335 -13.02 -4.12 -8.87
C LEU A 335 -13.33 -2.66 -9.21
N HIS A 336 -13.45 -2.37 -10.50
CA HIS A 336 -14.10 -1.16 -11.02
C HIS A 336 -15.41 -1.62 -11.66
N GLY A 337 -16.55 -1.26 -11.06
CA GLY A 337 -17.80 -1.93 -11.36
C GLY A 337 -17.77 -3.40 -10.96
N SER A 338 -18.02 -4.26 -11.93
CA SER A 338 -17.96 -5.72 -11.83
C SER A 338 -16.66 -6.31 -12.39
N GLN A 339 -15.79 -5.48 -12.97
CA GLN A 339 -14.56 -5.94 -13.61
C GLN A 339 -13.39 -5.93 -12.62
N GLU A 340 -12.67 -7.06 -12.53
CA GLU A 340 -11.45 -7.16 -11.74
C GLU A 340 -10.32 -6.34 -12.37
N LEU A 341 -9.71 -5.48 -11.55
CA LEU A 341 -8.55 -4.70 -11.93
C LEU A 341 -7.29 -5.58 -11.91
N PRO A 342 -6.37 -5.40 -12.87
CA PRO A 342 -5.12 -6.14 -12.88
C PRO A 342 -4.30 -5.84 -11.61
N ARG A 343 -3.52 -6.82 -11.13
CA ARG A 343 -2.70 -6.68 -9.90
C ARG A 343 -1.73 -5.48 -9.93
N GLY A 344 -1.27 -5.06 -11.11
CA GLY A 344 -0.42 -3.87 -11.27
C GLY A 344 -1.17 -2.52 -11.19
N GLY A 345 -2.50 -2.53 -11.13
CA GLY A 345 -3.33 -1.32 -11.04
C GLY A 345 -3.51 -0.78 -9.62
N TYR A 346 -3.06 -1.51 -8.60
CA TYR A 346 -3.16 -1.12 -7.19
C TYR A 346 -1.95 -1.63 -6.41
N LEU A 347 -1.73 -1.06 -5.23
CA LEU A 347 -0.66 -1.45 -4.33
C LEU A 347 -1.27 -2.13 -3.09
N THR A 348 -0.66 -3.23 -2.64
CA THR A 348 -1.04 -3.92 -1.40
C THR A 348 0.23 -4.16 -0.61
N TRP A 349 0.28 -3.63 0.62
CA TRP A 349 1.41 -3.88 1.51
C TRP A 349 1.35 -5.31 2.06
N PRO A 350 2.47 -5.89 2.51
CA PRO A 350 2.45 -7.15 3.25
C PRO A 350 1.63 -7.03 4.55
N PRO A 351 0.96 -8.10 5.01
CA PRO A 351 0.31 -8.12 6.31
C PRO A 351 1.31 -7.79 7.44
N GLN A 352 0.92 -6.89 8.33
CA GLN A 352 1.71 -6.53 9.50
C GLN A 352 0.98 -6.96 10.77
N GLN A 353 1.70 -7.51 11.73
CA GLN A 353 1.14 -7.83 13.04
C GLN A 353 0.64 -6.57 13.75
N GLU A 354 -0.59 -6.58 14.25
CA GLU A 354 -1.15 -5.48 15.04
C GLU A 354 -0.56 -5.49 16.47
N PRO A 355 -0.13 -4.33 17.00
CA PRO A 355 0.35 -4.23 18.37
C PRO A 355 -0.77 -4.53 19.38
N GLY A 356 -0.56 -5.49 20.28
CA GLY A 356 -1.52 -5.81 21.34
C GLY A 356 -0.99 -6.83 22.35
N GLN A 357 -1.52 -6.83 23.58
CA GLN A 357 -1.22 -7.83 24.61
C GLN A 357 -2.11 -9.09 24.52
N GLY A 358 -2.95 -9.18 23.48
CA GLY A 358 -3.94 -10.23 23.27
C GLY A 358 -3.55 -11.20 22.15
N ALA A 359 -4.56 -11.76 21.48
CA ALA A 359 -4.35 -12.68 20.38
C ALA A 359 -3.65 -12.00 19.18
N THR A 360 -2.73 -12.73 18.55
CA THR A 360 -2.00 -12.26 17.37
C THR A 360 -2.98 -12.03 16.22
N THR A 361 -3.08 -10.78 15.79
CA THR A 361 -3.89 -10.35 14.64
C THR A 361 -3.03 -9.53 13.70
N PHE A 362 -3.47 -9.44 12.44
CA PHE A 362 -2.76 -8.78 11.37
C PHE A 362 -3.63 -7.69 10.74
N ALA A 363 -2.96 -6.72 10.14
CA ALA A 363 -3.53 -5.66 9.34
C ALA A 363 -2.84 -5.61 7.98
N VAL A 364 -3.62 -5.34 6.92
CA VAL A 364 -3.09 -5.05 5.59
C VAL A 364 -3.80 -3.84 5.00
N THR A 365 -3.04 -3.01 4.30
CA THR A 365 -3.55 -1.85 3.59
C THR A 365 -3.36 -2.07 2.09
N SER A 366 -4.37 -1.74 1.30
CA SER A 366 -4.26 -1.66 -0.15
C SER A 366 -4.77 -0.31 -0.64
N VAL A 367 -4.09 0.25 -1.63
CA VAL A 367 -4.35 1.57 -2.18
C VAL A 367 -4.56 1.47 -3.69
N LEU A 368 -5.64 2.07 -4.17
CA LEU A 368 -6.00 2.18 -5.58
C LEU A 368 -6.05 3.67 -5.96
N ARG A 369 -5.33 4.07 -7.03
CA ARG A 369 -5.39 5.42 -7.58
C ARG A 369 -6.25 5.43 -8.83
N VAL A 370 -7.21 6.34 -8.90
CA VAL A 370 -8.14 6.47 -10.02
C VAL A 370 -8.26 7.93 -10.44
N THR A 371 -8.81 8.18 -11.63
CA THR A 371 -9.00 9.56 -12.10
C THR A 371 -10.05 10.30 -11.27
N ALA A 372 -9.84 11.59 -11.05
CA ALA A 372 -10.85 12.42 -10.39
C ALA A 372 -12.15 12.46 -11.20
N GLU A 373 -12.07 12.34 -12.52
CA GLU A 373 -13.23 12.26 -13.43
C GLU A 373 -14.07 11.00 -13.17
N SER A 374 -13.46 9.80 -13.21
CA SER A 374 -14.17 8.53 -12.91
C SER A 374 -14.83 8.57 -11.53
N TRP A 375 -14.12 9.07 -10.52
CA TRP A 375 -14.68 9.24 -9.18
C TRP A 375 -15.84 10.24 -9.15
N LYS A 376 -15.72 11.38 -9.84
CA LYS A 376 -16.76 12.42 -9.89
C LYS A 376 -18.00 11.97 -10.65
N ASN A 377 -17.84 11.12 -11.66
CA ASN A 377 -18.92 10.55 -12.46
C ASN A 377 -19.77 9.53 -11.69
N GLY A 378 -19.31 9.12 -10.49
CA GLY A 378 -20.04 8.19 -9.63
C GLY A 378 -19.68 6.73 -9.87
N ASP A 379 -18.52 6.46 -10.48
CA ASP A 379 -18.02 5.11 -10.64
C ASP A 379 -17.86 4.42 -9.28
N ASN A 380 -18.13 3.12 -9.27
CA ASN A 380 -18.05 2.27 -8.10
C ASN A 380 -16.73 1.50 -8.06
N PHE A 381 -16.07 1.54 -6.91
CA PHE A 381 -14.84 0.81 -6.67
C PHE A 381 -15.06 -0.14 -5.50
N SER A 382 -14.71 -1.40 -5.67
CA SER A 382 -14.89 -2.42 -4.64
C SER A 382 -13.55 -3.03 -4.22
N CYS A 383 -13.33 -3.13 -2.92
CA CYS A 383 -12.26 -3.92 -2.34
C CYS A 383 -12.82 -5.29 -1.96
N VAL A 384 -12.31 -6.35 -2.60
CA VAL A 384 -12.66 -7.74 -2.35
C VAL A 384 -11.55 -8.35 -1.51
N VAL A 385 -11.93 -8.93 -0.37
CA VAL A 385 -11.02 -9.52 0.60
C VAL A 385 -11.35 -11.01 0.76
N GLY A 386 -10.38 -11.85 0.46
CA GLY A 386 -10.44 -13.30 0.66
C GLY A 386 -9.66 -13.71 1.91
N HIS A 387 -10.29 -14.45 2.82
CA HIS A 387 -9.66 -14.91 4.06
C HIS A 387 -10.41 -16.12 4.64
N GLU A 388 -9.68 -17.09 5.18
CA GLU A 388 -10.24 -18.37 5.62
C GLU A 388 -11.22 -18.27 6.81
N ALA A 389 -11.07 -17.25 7.65
CA ALA A 389 -11.99 -17.03 8.77
C ALA A 389 -13.38 -16.52 8.31
N LEU A 390 -13.54 -16.13 7.04
CA LEU A 390 -14.80 -15.62 6.50
C LEU A 390 -15.78 -16.78 6.16
N PRO A 391 -17.08 -16.65 6.48
CA PRO A 391 -18.07 -17.71 6.23
C PRO A 391 -18.19 -18.13 4.76
N LYS A 392 -17.95 -17.20 3.83
CA LYS A 392 -18.05 -17.42 2.38
C LYS A 392 -16.70 -17.29 1.69
N ALA A 393 -15.60 -17.43 2.44
CA ALA A 393 -14.22 -17.19 2.04
C ALA A 393 -13.89 -15.76 1.59
N PHE A 394 -14.87 -15.00 1.09
CA PHE A 394 -14.72 -13.64 0.58
C PHE A 394 -15.72 -12.67 1.22
N THR A 395 -15.32 -11.40 1.28
CA THR A 395 -16.18 -10.27 1.62
C THR A 395 -15.82 -9.10 0.71
N GLN A 396 -16.76 -8.19 0.44
CA GLN A 396 -16.48 -7.00 -0.35
C GLN A 396 -17.02 -5.74 0.31
N LYS A 397 -16.31 -4.64 0.09
CA LYS A 397 -16.78 -3.29 0.39
C LYS A 397 -16.74 -2.47 -0.88
N THR A 398 -17.81 -1.73 -1.14
CA THR A 398 -17.93 -0.86 -2.31
C THR A 398 -18.04 0.58 -1.85
N ILE A 399 -17.39 1.48 -2.59
CA ILE A 399 -17.46 2.92 -2.38
C ILE A 399 -17.70 3.63 -3.70
N ASP A 400 -18.55 4.64 -3.66
CA ASP A 400 -18.78 5.60 -4.73
C ASP A 400 -18.90 7.00 -4.11
N ARG A 401 -18.89 8.03 -4.97
CA ARG A 401 -18.98 9.43 -4.55
C ARG A 401 -20.32 9.77 -3.88
N LEU A 402 -21.43 9.14 -4.28
CA LEU A 402 -22.78 9.46 -3.82
C LEU A 402 -23.07 8.88 -2.44
N ALA A 403 -22.44 7.76 -2.10
CA ALA A 403 -22.67 7.05 -0.86
C ALA A 403 -22.19 7.84 0.36
N GLY A 404 -21.13 8.66 0.27
CA GLY A 404 -20.58 9.47 1.37
C GLY A 404 -20.18 8.71 2.65
N LYS A 405 -20.48 7.41 2.72
CA LYS A 405 -20.27 6.40 3.75
C LYS A 405 -20.26 5.02 3.05
N PRO A 406 -19.29 4.13 3.36
CA PRO A 406 -19.18 2.83 2.71
C PRO A 406 -20.36 1.91 3.05
N THR A 407 -20.99 1.33 2.03
CA THR A 407 -22.06 0.33 2.18
C THR A 407 -21.46 -1.07 2.37
N HIS A 408 -22.00 -1.83 3.32
CA HIS A 408 -21.60 -3.22 3.56
C HIS A 408 -22.44 -4.15 2.68
N VAL A 409 -21.85 -4.78 1.67
CA VAL A 409 -22.54 -5.79 0.85
C VAL A 409 -21.85 -7.14 1.06
N ASN A 410 -22.57 -8.10 1.66
CA ASN A 410 -22.10 -9.48 1.73
C ASN A 410 -22.25 -10.10 0.34
N VAL A 411 -21.15 -10.36 -0.35
CA VAL A 411 -21.19 -11.15 -1.59
C VAL A 411 -21.12 -12.62 -1.24
N SER A 412 -22.15 -13.36 -1.64
CA SER A 412 -22.01 -14.78 -1.95
C SER A 412 -21.60 -14.89 -3.41
N VAL A 413 -20.45 -15.49 -3.67
CA VAL A 413 -20.23 -16.14 -4.94
C VAL A 413 -21.09 -17.40 -4.93
N VAL A 414 -22.11 -17.46 -5.78
CA VAL A 414 -22.83 -18.70 -6.07
C VAL A 414 -22.05 -19.35 -7.21
N MET A 415 -21.37 -20.46 -6.92
CA MET A 415 -20.85 -21.32 -7.97
C MET A 415 -22.06 -21.91 -8.69
N ALA A 416 -22.10 -21.78 -10.02
CA ALA A 416 -23.03 -22.57 -10.81
C ALA A 416 -22.60 -24.03 -10.66
N GLU A 417 -23.44 -24.85 -10.01
CA GLU A 417 -23.34 -26.30 -10.12
C GLU A 417 -23.44 -26.64 -11.61
N VAL A 418 -22.34 -27.10 -12.19
CA VAL A 418 -22.44 -27.94 -13.38
C VAL A 418 -22.73 -29.32 -12.83
N ASP A 419 -24.00 -29.70 -12.83
CA ASP A 419 -24.45 -31.07 -12.58
C ASP A 419 -23.79 -32.02 -13.59
N GLY A 420 -22.58 -32.48 -13.26
CA GLY A 420 -21.97 -33.65 -13.84
C GLY A 420 -22.58 -34.88 -13.18
N VAL A 421 -23.77 -35.28 -13.64
CA VAL A 421 -24.34 -36.59 -13.32
C VAL A 421 -23.43 -37.66 -13.93
N CYS A 422 -22.70 -38.38 -13.09
CA CYS A 422 -22.02 -39.62 -13.47
C CYS A 422 -23.00 -40.79 -13.36
N TYR A 423 -23.30 -41.43 -14.49
CA TYR A 423 -23.82 -42.80 -14.56
C TYR A 423 -22.69 -43.82 -14.53
#